data_AF-A0A329LES5-F1
#
_entry.id   AF-A0A329LES5-F1
#
_cell.length_a   1.000
_cell.length_b   1.000
_cell.length_c   1.000
_cell.angle_alpha   90.00
_cell.angle_beta   90.00
_cell.angle_gamma   90.00
#
_symmetry.space_group_name_H-M   'P 1'
#
loop_
_entity.id
_entity.type
_entity.pdbx_description
1 polymer ?
#
loop_
_entity_poly.entity_id
_entity_poly.type
_entity_poly.pdbx_seq_one_letter_code
_entity_poly.pdbx_strand_id
1 'polypeptide(L)'
;MKPERLIYTFVSYASHYDTPWGKGTAVEGVERTAALAHRYGIPVTWIVNRGSIPVLADRIREWHEAYGDDVILQCPFFEEEAGGSKVVLKEKLEQDWQLLKEHFPWAEIKIAGRGKIYNEAIEVLEELDFRGMWGYCWEQVWWDGITHKGIPWGSWYVDPSRYTAPHPGKGKVVACEWTARDLHQTWSTGSPVLYSTDPNDVLRAGLCSGEDIEYWKLVFQEYLDNTDHNERVYFLQHQEAHEMEFTPQFQVFPASHVEACEGMLDRFFQYITGFGITLTTLPQALAQYGEENEETAPVYMLTRDKPIRPAINEYTLTLGGVGLGPWPDAFLTYDKDAQMVFVKGECRPRLLRNYTGSADNAREYAEEVPPVFVRDYERTETAIRFTYEIGPWKAIPFGLVYWDDLSGFELASCSLDGAQVKIIKNELAFLRFNLTGEPVAIELEFKARQ
;
A
#
# COMPACT_ATOMS: atom_id res chain seq x y z
N MET A 1 2.32 -1.03 21.25
CA MET A 1 2.34 -1.75 19.96
C MET A 1 1.36 -2.90 20.02
N LYS A 2 0.67 -3.20 18.91
CA LYS A 2 -0.29 -4.31 18.78
C LYS A 2 0.06 -5.18 17.57
N PRO A 3 1.11 -6.03 17.65
CA PRO A 3 1.66 -6.74 16.50
C PRO A 3 0.64 -7.56 15.71
N GLU A 4 -0.36 -8.14 16.39
CA GLU A 4 -1.43 -8.94 15.81
C GLU A 4 -2.29 -8.17 14.80
N ARG A 5 -2.24 -6.84 14.83
CA ARG A 5 -2.94 -5.95 13.89
C ARG A 5 -2.14 -5.68 12.61
N LEU A 6 -0.86 -6.06 12.55
CA LEU A 6 -0.08 -6.02 11.32
C LEU A 6 -0.36 -7.30 10.52
N ILE A 7 -1.00 -7.12 9.36
CA ILE A 7 -1.28 -8.19 8.40
C ILE A 7 -0.16 -8.19 7.37
N TYR A 8 0.64 -9.25 7.37
CA TYR A 8 1.70 -9.45 6.40
C TYR A 8 1.25 -10.45 5.34
N THR A 9 1.40 -10.07 4.08
CA THR A 9 1.14 -10.94 2.92
C THR A 9 2.36 -10.95 2.00
N PHE A 10 2.68 -12.13 1.46
CA PHE A 10 3.73 -12.30 0.47
C PHE A 10 3.14 -12.83 -0.84
N VAL A 11 3.35 -12.08 -1.92
CA VAL A 11 2.78 -12.36 -3.24
C VAL A 11 3.91 -12.60 -4.24
N SER A 12 3.76 -13.54 -5.16
CA SER A 12 4.78 -13.77 -6.19
C SER A 12 4.19 -14.00 -7.57
N TYR A 13 4.74 -13.32 -8.58
CA TYR A 13 4.44 -13.63 -9.97
C TYR A 13 4.99 -15.00 -10.35
N ALA A 14 4.09 -15.92 -10.68
CA ALA A 14 4.37 -17.24 -11.20
C ALA A 14 3.71 -17.44 -12.57
N SER A 15 3.71 -16.37 -13.38
CA SER A 15 3.07 -16.33 -14.70
C SER A 15 3.92 -16.93 -15.80
N HIS A 16 3.26 -17.36 -16.88
CA HIS A 16 3.93 -17.67 -18.14
C HIS A 16 4.12 -16.40 -18.96
N TYR A 17 5.33 -16.19 -19.48
CA TYR A 17 5.70 -15.06 -20.33
C TYR A 17 6.08 -15.51 -21.73
N ASP A 18 5.85 -14.64 -22.71
CA ASP A 18 6.39 -14.77 -24.07
C ASP A 18 6.94 -13.41 -24.50
N THR A 19 8.07 -13.04 -23.89
CA THR A 19 8.70 -11.72 -24.04
C THR A 19 10.16 -11.87 -24.51
N PRO A 20 10.80 -10.78 -24.98
CA PRO A 20 12.20 -10.83 -25.39
C PRO A 20 13.18 -11.21 -24.27
N TRP A 21 12.81 -10.99 -23.01
CA TRP A 21 13.65 -11.25 -21.84
C TRP A 21 13.35 -12.60 -21.16
N GLY A 22 12.28 -13.29 -21.56
CA GLY A 22 11.91 -14.58 -21.00
C GLY A 22 10.73 -15.23 -21.72
N LYS A 23 10.78 -16.55 -21.85
CA LYS A 23 9.72 -17.35 -22.48
C LYS A 23 9.31 -18.46 -21.51
N GLY A 24 8.06 -18.91 -21.48
CA GLY A 24 7.66 -19.99 -20.58
C GLY A 24 7.36 -19.52 -19.15
N THR A 25 7.45 -20.45 -18.20
CA THR A 25 7.23 -20.21 -16.76
C THR A 25 8.56 -20.34 -16.01
N ALA A 26 8.88 -19.39 -15.13
CA ALA A 26 10.13 -19.35 -14.36
C ALA A 26 10.12 -20.36 -13.20
N VAL A 27 10.17 -21.66 -13.52
CA VAL A 27 10.01 -22.74 -12.53
C VAL A 27 11.10 -22.69 -11.45
N GLU A 28 12.36 -22.44 -11.80
CA GLU A 28 13.43 -22.39 -10.79
C GLU A 28 13.26 -21.19 -9.86
N GLY A 29 12.81 -20.06 -10.41
CA GLY A 29 12.48 -18.88 -9.61
C GLY A 29 11.31 -19.09 -8.65
N VAL A 30 10.27 -19.81 -9.10
CA VAL A 30 9.10 -20.18 -8.27
C VAL A 30 9.54 -21.10 -7.13
N GLU A 31 10.29 -22.16 -7.44
CA GLU A 31 10.80 -23.12 -6.45
C GLU A 31 11.70 -22.46 -5.40
N ARG A 32 12.59 -21.56 -5.83
CA ARG A 32 13.45 -20.79 -4.93
C ARG A 32 12.63 -19.90 -4.00
N THR A 33 11.66 -19.18 -4.55
CA THR A 33 10.79 -18.28 -3.78
C THR A 33 9.97 -19.06 -2.74
N ALA A 34 9.39 -20.19 -3.14
CA ALA A 34 8.66 -21.08 -2.25
C ALA A 34 9.56 -21.59 -1.11
N ALA A 35 10.72 -22.16 -1.44
CA ALA A 35 11.65 -22.71 -0.47
C ALA A 35 12.12 -21.68 0.58
N LEU A 36 12.25 -20.41 0.19
CA LEU A 36 12.57 -19.32 1.11
C LEU A 36 11.41 -18.99 2.04
N ALA A 37 10.22 -18.73 1.51
CA ALA A 37 9.06 -18.34 2.32
C ALA A 37 8.64 -19.48 3.28
N HIS A 38 8.56 -20.71 2.77
CA HIS A 38 8.11 -21.88 3.52
C HIS A 38 9.05 -22.27 4.65
N ARG A 39 10.36 -22.00 4.54
CA ARG A 39 11.34 -22.18 5.64
C ARG A 39 10.91 -21.43 6.92
N TYR A 40 10.21 -20.31 6.76
CA TYR A 40 9.75 -19.45 7.84
C TYR A 40 8.23 -19.58 8.10
N GLY A 41 7.56 -20.54 7.46
CA GLY A 41 6.11 -20.72 7.61
C GLY A 41 5.28 -19.58 7.02
N ILE A 42 5.82 -18.85 6.04
CA ILE A 42 5.11 -17.79 5.34
C ILE A 42 4.40 -18.41 4.13
N PRO A 43 3.05 -18.37 4.07
CA PRO A 43 2.32 -18.81 2.89
C PRO A 43 2.51 -17.82 1.74
N VAL A 44 2.61 -18.33 0.52
CA VAL A 44 2.77 -17.53 -0.69
C VAL A 44 1.44 -17.44 -1.43
N THR A 45 1.08 -16.24 -1.89
CA THR A 45 0.04 -16.07 -2.91
C THR A 45 0.66 -16.02 -4.30
N TRP A 46 0.36 -16.99 -5.15
CA TRP A 46 0.91 -17.08 -6.50
C TRP A 46 0.00 -16.39 -7.53
N ILE A 47 0.54 -15.42 -8.25
CA ILE A 47 -0.13 -14.83 -9.41
C ILE A 47 0.14 -15.73 -10.63
N VAL A 48 -0.88 -16.45 -11.08
CA VAL A 48 -0.77 -17.40 -12.19
C VAL A 48 -1.57 -16.93 -13.40
N ASN A 49 -1.25 -17.47 -14.58
CA ASN A 49 -2.04 -17.25 -15.78
C ASN A 49 -2.28 -18.57 -16.52
N ARG A 50 -3.05 -18.53 -17.61
CA ARG A 50 -3.40 -19.71 -18.40
C ARG A 50 -2.20 -20.60 -18.76
N GLY A 51 -1.05 -20.00 -19.05
CA GLY A 51 0.14 -20.74 -19.44
C GLY A 51 0.87 -21.39 -18.27
N SER A 52 0.88 -20.77 -17.09
CA SER A 52 1.61 -21.31 -15.93
C SER A 52 0.81 -22.25 -15.06
N ILE A 53 -0.53 -22.14 -15.03
CA ILE A 53 -1.42 -23.04 -14.28
C ILE A 53 -1.06 -24.52 -14.49
N PRO A 54 -1.04 -25.06 -15.73
CA PRO A 54 -0.76 -26.49 -15.93
C PRO A 54 0.69 -26.89 -15.62
N VAL A 55 1.63 -25.93 -15.62
CA VAL A 55 3.04 -26.19 -15.34
C VAL A 55 3.29 -26.31 -13.84
N LEU A 56 2.61 -25.48 -13.04
CA LEU A 56 2.86 -25.35 -11.60
C LEU A 56 1.82 -26.07 -10.73
N ALA A 57 0.77 -26.64 -11.34
CA ALA A 57 -0.40 -27.16 -10.63
C ALA A 57 -0.06 -28.12 -9.47
N ASP A 58 0.81 -29.10 -9.73
CA ASP A 58 1.12 -30.11 -8.72
C ASP A 58 1.95 -29.54 -7.56
N ARG A 59 2.88 -28.60 -7.84
CA ARG A 59 3.73 -27.98 -6.82
C ARG A 59 2.93 -27.02 -5.95
N ILE A 60 2.10 -26.17 -6.55
CA ILE A 60 1.24 -25.26 -5.80
C ILE A 60 0.22 -26.05 -4.96
N ARG A 61 -0.28 -27.20 -5.43
CA ARG A 61 -1.14 -28.08 -4.62
C ARG A 61 -0.40 -28.65 -3.41
N GLU A 62 0.81 -29.15 -3.61
CA GLU A 62 1.68 -29.63 -2.53
C GLU A 62 1.92 -28.52 -1.48
N TRP A 63 2.20 -27.30 -1.93
CA TRP A 63 2.44 -26.16 -1.04
C TRP A 63 1.18 -25.62 -0.36
N HIS A 64 0.03 -25.68 -1.02
CA HIS A 64 -1.24 -25.37 -0.37
C HIS A 64 -1.50 -26.34 0.79
N GLU A 65 -1.34 -27.64 0.57
CA GLU A 65 -1.54 -28.67 1.60
C GLU A 65 -0.55 -28.54 2.76
N ALA A 66 0.70 -28.18 2.48
CA ALA A 66 1.76 -28.11 3.48
C ALA A 66 1.86 -26.77 4.22
N TYR A 67 1.63 -25.64 3.52
CA TYR A 67 1.90 -24.29 4.01
C TYR A 67 0.71 -23.34 3.92
N GLY A 68 -0.37 -23.73 3.21
CA GLY A 68 -1.53 -22.87 3.02
C GLY A 68 -1.35 -21.82 1.92
N ASP A 69 -0.44 -22.05 0.97
CA ASP A 69 -0.30 -21.20 -0.23
C ASP A 69 -1.64 -21.03 -0.97
N ASP A 70 -1.80 -19.91 -1.66
CA ASP A 70 -3.02 -19.58 -2.41
C ASP A 70 -2.69 -19.08 -3.81
N VAL A 71 -3.71 -18.91 -4.65
CA VAL A 71 -3.56 -18.48 -6.05
C VAL A 71 -4.50 -17.32 -6.39
N ILE A 72 -4.01 -16.40 -7.19
CA ILE A 72 -4.80 -15.33 -7.82
C ILE A 72 -4.50 -15.28 -9.31
N LEU A 73 -5.39 -14.67 -10.08
CA LEU A 73 -5.27 -14.66 -11.54
C LEU A 73 -4.56 -13.40 -12.04
N GLN A 74 -3.58 -13.55 -12.93
CA GLN A 74 -3.04 -12.41 -13.66
C GLN A 74 -4.12 -11.83 -14.58
N CYS A 75 -4.42 -10.54 -14.44
CA CYS A 75 -5.40 -9.88 -15.30
C CYS A 75 -4.80 -9.64 -16.70
N PRO A 76 -5.46 -10.00 -17.81
CA PRO A 76 -5.05 -9.56 -19.13
C PRO A 76 -5.05 -8.04 -19.24
N PHE A 77 -4.09 -7.46 -19.96
CA PHE A 77 -4.09 -6.02 -20.24
C PHE A 77 -5.32 -5.63 -21.08
N PHE A 78 -6.06 -4.62 -20.62
CA PHE A 78 -7.28 -4.18 -21.28
C PHE A 78 -7.04 -3.70 -22.72
N GLU A 79 -6.03 -2.86 -22.93
CA GLU A 79 -5.69 -2.34 -24.27
C GLU A 79 -4.95 -3.39 -25.09
N GLU A 80 -3.83 -3.92 -24.57
CA GLU A 80 -2.91 -4.75 -25.33
C GLU A 80 -3.43 -6.17 -25.60
N GLU A 81 -4.15 -6.78 -24.65
CA GLU A 81 -4.57 -8.19 -24.73
C GLU A 81 -6.07 -8.35 -24.99
N ALA A 82 -6.89 -7.37 -24.57
CA ALA A 82 -8.33 -7.35 -24.83
C ALA A 82 -8.77 -6.33 -25.90
N GLY A 83 -7.84 -5.54 -26.47
CA GLY A 83 -8.12 -4.61 -27.56
C GLY A 83 -9.10 -3.50 -27.18
N GLY A 84 -9.12 -3.08 -25.92
CA GLY A 84 -10.06 -2.09 -25.40
C GLY A 84 -11.51 -2.59 -25.28
N SER A 85 -11.73 -3.91 -25.31
CA SER A 85 -13.07 -4.50 -25.27
C SER A 85 -13.36 -5.19 -23.93
N LYS A 86 -14.35 -4.67 -23.19
CA LYS A 86 -14.84 -5.30 -21.96
C LYS A 86 -15.37 -6.71 -22.18
N VAL A 87 -15.99 -6.97 -23.33
CA VAL A 87 -16.51 -8.30 -23.69
C VAL A 87 -15.36 -9.31 -23.80
N VAL A 88 -14.30 -8.94 -24.53
CA VAL A 88 -13.13 -9.81 -24.68
C VAL A 88 -12.40 -10.01 -23.35
N LEU A 89 -12.28 -8.95 -22.53
CA LEU A 89 -11.68 -9.06 -21.21
C LEU A 89 -12.48 -10.01 -20.31
N LYS A 90 -13.82 -9.90 -20.30
CA LYS A 90 -14.70 -10.80 -19.55
C LYS A 90 -14.51 -12.25 -19.96
N GLU A 91 -14.61 -12.54 -21.25
CA GLU A 91 -14.48 -13.90 -21.79
C GLU A 91 -13.14 -14.53 -21.41
N LYS A 92 -12.04 -13.77 -21.48
CA LYS A 92 -10.70 -14.24 -21.08
C LYS A 92 -10.63 -14.53 -19.59
N LEU A 93 -11.08 -13.60 -18.75
CA LEU A 93 -11.05 -13.77 -17.29
C LEU A 93 -11.91 -14.96 -16.84
N GLU A 94 -13.08 -15.16 -17.44
CA GLU A 94 -13.95 -16.30 -17.14
C GLU A 94 -13.29 -17.63 -17.54
N GLN A 95 -12.72 -17.72 -18.74
CA GLN A 95 -12.05 -18.92 -19.22
C GLN A 95 -10.82 -19.27 -18.38
N ASP A 96 -10.04 -18.26 -17.99
CA ASP A 96 -8.84 -18.47 -17.19
C ASP A 96 -9.17 -18.75 -15.73
N TRP A 97 -10.24 -18.16 -15.17
CA TRP A 97 -10.75 -18.51 -13.85
C TRP A 97 -11.29 -19.94 -13.80
N GLN A 98 -12.01 -20.39 -14.82
CA GLN A 98 -12.46 -21.78 -14.92
C GLN A 98 -11.28 -22.75 -14.89
N LEU A 99 -10.24 -22.49 -15.68
CA LEU A 99 -9.02 -23.29 -15.68
C LEU A 99 -8.31 -23.29 -14.31
N LEU A 100 -8.25 -22.12 -13.66
CA LEU A 100 -7.69 -21.97 -12.32
C LEU A 100 -8.46 -22.84 -11.32
N LYS A 101 -9.80 -22.79 -11.31
CA LYS A 101 -10.65 -23.61 -10.41
C LYS A 101 -10.52 -25.11 -10.66
N GLU A 102 -10.32 -25.54 -11.90
CA GLU A 102 -10.09 -26.95 -12.23
C GLU A 102 -8.80 -27.49 -11.57
N HIS A 103 -7.75 -26.67 -11.48
CA HIS A 103 -6.46 -27.08 -10.92
C HIS A 103 -6.32 -26.79 -9.41
N PHE A 104 -6.97 -25.71 -8.96
CA PHE A 104 -6.88 -25.15 -7.60
C PHE A 104 -8.29 -24.94 -7.03
N PRO A 105 -9.01 -26.02 -6.67
CA PRO A 105 -10.40 -25.94 -6.26
C PRO A 105 -10.61 -25.15 -4.96
N TRP A 106 -9.59 -24.94 -4.12
CA TRP A 106 -9.69 -24.13 -2.90
C TRP A 106 -9.69 -22.61 -3.14
N ALA A 107 -9.31 -22.14 -4.33
CA ALA A 107 -9.30 -20.73 -4.68
C ALA A 107 -10.74 -20.23 -4.86
N GLU A 108 -11.38 -19.79 -3.77
CA GLU A 108 -12.79 -19.33 -3.78
C GLU A 108 -12.90 -17.82 -3.98
N ILE A 109 -11.90 -17.05 -3.53
CA ILE A 109 -11.92 -15.59 -3.60
C ILE A 109 -11.24 -15.16 -4.90
N LYS A 110 -12.04 -14.64 -5.82
CA LYS A 110 -11.56 -14.10 -7.10
C LYS A 110 -10.77 -12.82 -6.89
N ILE A 111 -9.46 -12.86 -7.12
CA ILE A 111 -8.58 -11.69 -7.13
C ILE A 111 -7.82 -11.67 -8.45
N ALA A 112 -7.73 -10.47 -9.02
CA ALA A 112 -6.93 -10.21 -10.20
C ALA A 112 -5.63 -9.49 -9.81
N GLY A 113 -4.53 -9.75 -10.53
CA GLY A 113 -3.25 -9.07 -10.33
C GLY A 113 -2.76 -8.40 -11.61
N ARG A 114 -2.52 -7.07 -11.57
CA ARG A 114 -1.81 -6.33 -12.64
C ARG A 114 -1.32 -4.95 -12.22
N GLY A 115 -0.19 -4.53 -12.79
CA GLY A 115 0.36 -3.18 -12.59
C GLY A 115 -0.28 -2.07 -13.43
N LYS A 116 -0.64 -2.31 -14.69
CA LYS A 116 -1.38 -1.32 -15.49
C LYS A 116 -2.87 -1.56 -15.35
N ILE A 117 -3.59 -0.56 -14.86
CA ILE A 117 -5.00 -0.67 -14.47
C ILE A 117 -5.82 0.39 -15.19
N TYR A 118 -7.04 0.02 -15.57
CA TYR A 118 -8.02 0.85 -16.27
C TYR A 118 -9.36 0.79 -15.53
N ASN A 119 -10.17 1.83 -15.65
CA ASN A 119 -11.54 1.84 -15.11
C ASN A 119 -12.33 0.62 -15.61
N GLU A 120 -12.23 0.36 -16.91
CA GLU A 120 -12.92 -0.73 -17.58
C GLU A 120 -12.53 -2.11 -17.05
N ALA A 121 -11.27 -2.26 -16.59
CA ALA A 121 -10.85 -3.49 -15.95
C ALA A 121 -11.56 -3.65 -14.59
N ILE A 122 -11.61 -2.61 -13.76
CA ILE A 122 -12.30 -2.68 -12.45
C ILE A 122 -13.80 -2.94 -12.64
N GLU A 123 -14.45 -2.28 -13.58
CA GLU A 123 -15.86 -2.54 -13.91
C GLU A 123 -16.11 -4.00 -14.31
N VAL A 124 -15.24 -4.58 -15.14
CA VAL A 124 -15.32 -6.00 -15.52
C VAL A 124 -15.10 -6.92 -14.32
N LEU A 125 -14.14 -6.60 -13.46
CA LEU A 125 -13.90 -7.36 -12.23
C LEU A 125 -15.14 -7.37 -11.33
N GLU A 126 -15.80 -6.21 -11.16
CA GLU A 126 -17.06 -6.13 -10.40
C GLU A 126 -18.19 -6.97 -11.01
N GLU A 127 -18.31 -6.97 -12.35
CA GLU A 127 -19.33 -7.74 -13.07
C GLU A 127 -19.10 -9.26 -13.01
N LEU A 128 -17.85 -9.68 -12.79
CA LEU A 128 -17.46 -11.09 -12.65
C LEU A 128 -17.30 -11.55 -11.19
N ASP A 129 -17.75 -10.75 -10.23
CA ASP A 129 -17.67 -11.00 -8.78
C ASP A 129 -16.22 -11.17 -8.27
N PHE A 130 -15.24 -10.53 -8.92
CA PHE A 130 -13.91 -10.37 -8.32
C PHE A 130 -14.00 -9.47 -7.09
N ARG A 131 -13.25 -9.83 -6.06
CA ARG A 131 -13.24 -9.16 -4.74
C ARG A 131 -11.97 -8.35 -4.51
N GLY A 132 -10.95 -8.52 -5.34
CA GLY A 132 -9.70 -7.80 -5.18
C GLY A 132 -8.96 -7.53 -6.47
N MET A 133 -8.16 -6.47 -6.43
CA MET A 133 -7.20 -6.09 -7.46
C MET A 133 -5.84 -5.78 -6.81
N TRP A 134 -4.84 -6.57 -7.14
CA TRP A 134 -3.45 -6.37 -6.72
C TRP A 134 -2.65 -5.64 -7.80
N GLY A 135 -1.67 -4.84 -7.38
CA GLY A 135 -0.66 -4.24 -8.27
C GLY A 135 -0.69 -2.72 -8.31
N TYR A 136 -1.33 -2.07 -7.34
CA TYR A 136 -1.33 -0.62 -7.23
C TYR A 136 0.00 -0.07 -6.68
N CYS A 137 0.48 1.07 -7.18
CA CYS A 137 1.81 1.59 -6.86
C CYS A 137 1.72 3.02 -6.36
N TRP A 138 1.61 3.20 -5.05
CA TRP A 138 1.44 4.52 -4.45
C TRP A 138 2.54 5.51 -4.89
N GLU A 139 2.14 6.73 -5.26
CA GLU A 139 2.98 7.80 -5.85
C GLU A 139 3.69 7.50 -7.19
N GLN A 140 3.57 6.29 -7.76
CA GLN A 140 4.35 5.93 -8.96
C GLN A 140 3.90 6.68 -10.21
N VAL A 141 4.87 7.14 -10.98
CA VAL A 141 4.67 7.80 -12.28
C VAL A 141 5.57 7.15 -13.32
N TRP A 142 4.98 6.76 -14.44
CA TRP A 142 5.60 6.24 -15.67
C TRP A 142 6.42 4.94 -15.59
N TRP A 143 7.04 4.61 -14.45
CA TRP A 143 7.86 3.40 -14.30
C TRP A 143 7.07 2.13 -14.63
N ASP A 144 7.64 1.25 -15.46
CA ASP A 144 6.99 0.07 -16.06
C ASP A 144 5.69 0.35 -16.84
N GLY A 145 5.51 1.61 -17.27
CA GLY A 145 4.27 2.08 -17.88
C GLY A 145 3.11 2.19 -16.89
N ILE A 146 3.39 2.20 -15.58
CA ILE A 146 2.42 2.30 -14.49
C ILE A 146 2.39 3.74 -13.98
N THR A 147 1.20 4.31 -13.81
CA THR A 147 1.01 5.63 -13.20
C THR A 147 -0.17 5.58 -12.25
N HIS A 148 0.14 5.60 -10.95
CA HIS A 148 -0.80 5.45 -9.85
C HIS A 148 -0.66 6.58 -8.83
N LYS A 149 0.06 7.66 -9.15
CA LYS A 149 0.14 8.84 -8.28
C LYS A 149 -1.25 9.40 -7.98
N GLY A 150 -1.61 9.57 -6.71
CA GLY A 150 -2.94 10.01 -6.30
C GLY A 150 -3.73 8.98 -5.48
N ILE A 151 -3.45 7.69 -5.65
CA ILE A 151 -4.15 6.61 -4.94
C ILE A 151 -3.85 6.61 -3.43
N PRO A 152 -4.66 5.93 -2.62
CA PRO A 152 -4.27 5.51 -1.26
C PRO A 152 -3.15 4.45 -1.27
N TRP A 153 -2.43 4.32 -0.16
CA TRP A 153 -1.57 3.15 0.10
C TRP A 153 -2.37 2.04 0.80
N GLY A 154 -1.76 0.89 1.07
CA GLY A 154 -2.38 -0.23 1.78
C GLY A 154 -3.52 -0.90 1.02
N SER A 155 -4.72 -0.86 1.59
CA SER A 155 -5.93 -1.47 1.01
C SER A 155 -7.14 -0.56 1.13
N TRP A 156 -7.94 -0.49 0.06
CA TRP A 156 -9.14 0.35 -0.04
C TRP A 156 -10.15 -0.25 -1.00
N TYR A 157 -11.42 0.08 -0.83
CA TYR A 157 -12.41 -0.21 -1.87
C TYR A 157 -12.19 0.74 -3.05
N VAL A 158 -11.96 0.22 -4.25
CA VAL A 158 -11.73 1.05 -5.44
C VAL A 158 -13.06 1.51 -6.06
N ASP A 159 -13.10 2.74 -6.56
CA ASP A 159 -14.19 3.24 -7.39
C ASP A 159 -14.03 2.72 -8.84
N PRO A 160 -14.97 1.95 -9.40
CA PRO A 160 -14.86 1.42 -10.75
C PRO A 160 -14.83 2.50 -11.83
N SER A 161 -15.42 3.67 -11.57
CA SER A 161 -15.40 4.81 -12.50
C SER A 161 -14.13 5.66 -12.39
N ARG A 162 -13.36 5.45 -11.30
CA ARG A 162 -12.15 6.19 -10.94
C ARG A 162 -11.18 5.23 -10.26
N TYR A 163 -10.51 4.37 -11.03
CA TYR A 163 -9.69 3.28 -10.50
C TYR A 163 -8.57 3.74 -9.55
N THR A 164 -8.23 5.03 -9.57
CA THR A 164 -7.26 5.71 -8.70
C THR A 164 -7.86 6.34 -7.43
N ALA A 165 -9.16 6.19 -7.17
CA ALA A 165 -9.83 6.75 -6.01
C ALA A 165 -10.51 5.65 -5.15
N PRO A 166 -10.70 5.90 -3.85
CA PRO A 166 -11.63 5.14 -3.05
C PRO A 166 -13.07 5.24 -3.56
N HIS A 167 -13.79 4.14 -3.45
CA HIS A 167 -15.24 4.10 -3.56
C HIS A 167 -15.86 4.92 -2.41
N PRO A 168 -16.91 5.73 -2.65
CA PRO A 168 -17.51 6.61 -1.64
C PRO A 168 -18.26 5.88 -0.50
N GLY A 169 -18.37 4.56 -0.58
CA GLY A 169 -18.95 3.65 0.42
C GLY A 169 -18.36 2.25 0.26
N LYS A 170 -19.10 1.16 0.54
CA LYS A 170 -18.64 -0.21 0.26
C LYS A 170 -18.51 -0.46 -1.24
N GLY A 171 -17.27 -0.58 -1.74
CA GLY A 171 -17.02 -1.06 -3.10
C GLY A 171 -17.11 -2.58 -3.18
N LYS A 172 -17.09 -3.15 -4.39
CA LYS A 172 -17.06 -4.61 -4.56
C LYS A 172 -15.66 -5.19 -4.65
N VAL A 173 -14.72 -4.38 -5.14
CA VAL A 173 -13.31 -4.74 -5.32
C VAL A 173 -12.46 -3.98 -4.31
N VAL A 174 -11.61 -4.70 -3.58
CA VAL A 174 -10.57 -4.13 -2.72
C VAL A 174 -9.27 -4.03 -3.51
N ALA A 175 -8.79 -2.82 -3.71
CA ALA A 175 -7.46 -2.57 -4.26
C ALA A 175 -6.40 -2.79 -3.18
N CYS A 176 -5.24 -3.30 -3.59
CA CYS A 176 -4.07 -3.44 -2.73
C CYS A 176 -2.76 -3.16 -3.47
N GLU A 177 -1.76 -2.71 -2.72
CA GLU A 177 -0.47 -2.31 -3.26
C GLU A 177 0.29 -3.48 -3.91
N TRP A 178 1.17 -3.15 -4.84
CA TRP A 178 2.16 -4.04 -5.43
C TRP A 178 3.19 -4.47 -4.37
N THR A 179 3.75 -3.48 -3.66
CA THR A 179 4.58 -3.66 -2.48
C THR A 179 4.36 -2.49 -1.51
N ALA A 180 4.52 -2.74 -0.22
CA ALA A 180 4.56 -1.73 0.81
C ALA A 180 5.69 -0.74 0.52
N ARG A 181 5.43 0.54 0.75
CA ARG A 181 6.37 1.64 0.50
C ARG A 181 6.85 2.23 1.81
N ASP A 182 8.06 2.78 1.78
CA ASP A 182 8.47 3.72 2.82
C ASP A 182 7.77 5.04 2.57
N LEU A 183 6.64 5.23 3.26
CA LEU A 183 5.72 6.32 3.02
C LEU A 183 6.39 7.70 3.19
N HIS A 184 7.29 7.78 4.18
CA HIS A 184 8.01 9.01 4.51
C HIS A 184 8.91 9.47 3.36
N GLN A 185 9.77 8.56 2.90
CA GLN A 185 10.75 8.88 1.86
C GLN A 185 10.09 9.01 0.50
N THR A 186 9.14 8.13 0.20
CA THR A 186 8.37 8.19 -1.05
C THR A 186 7.70 9.55 -1.22
N TRP A 187 6.98 10.04 -0.21
CA TRP A 187 6.34 11.35 -0.29
C TRP A 187 7.36 12.50 -0.34
N SER A 188 8.42 12.41 0.47
CA SER A 188 9.41 13.49 0.61
C SER A 188 10.32 13.66 -0.60
N THR A 189 10.57 12.60 -1.37
CA THR A 189 11.43 12.63 -2.57
C THR A 189 10.68 12.49 -3.88
N GLY A 190 9.46 11.95 -3.86
CA GLY A 190 8.74 11.55 -5.07
C GLY A 190 9.35 10.32 -5.76
N SER A 191 10.03 9.44 -5.01
CA SER A 191 10.76 8.28 -5.57
C SER A 191 10.22 6.93 -5.01
N PRO A 192 8.95 6.57 -5.26
CA PRO A 192 8.31 5.39 -4.70
C PRO A 192 8.98 4.07 -5.08
N VAL A 193 9.61 4.01 -6.25
CA VAL A 193 10.29 2.81 -6.76
C VAL A 193 11.50 2.47 -5.88
N LEU A 194 12.34 3.48 -5.60
CA LEU A 194 13.51 3.34 -4.72
C LEU A 194 13.10 2.96 -3.30
N TYR A 195 12.08 3.65 -2.77
CA TYR A 195 11.68 3.58 -1.38
C TYR A 195 10.53 2.58 -1.17
N SER A 196 10.82 1.32 -1.49
CA SER A 196 9.85 0.21 -1.50
C SER A 196 10.35 -1.04 -0.75
N THR A 197 9.52 -2.08 -0.76
CA THR A 197 9.88 -3.42 -0.29
C THR A 197 10.14 -4.40 -1.44
N ASP A 198 10.30 -3.89 -2.67
CA ASP A 198 10.71 -4.67 -3.83
C ASP A 198 12.22 -5.01 -3.73
N PRO A 199 12.60 -6.31 -3.66
CA PRO A 199 13.99 -6.72 -3.51
C PRO A 199 14.93 -6.15 -4.57
N ASN A 200 14.50 -6.06 -5.83
CA ASN A 200 15.36 -5.62 -6.92
C ASN A 200 15.60 -4.11 -6.87
N ASP A 201 14.55 -3.33 -6.59
CA ASP A 201 14.66 -1.87 -6.57
C ASP A 201 15.55 -1.41 -5.41
N VAL A 202 15.35 -1.93 -4.20
CA VAL A 202 16.18 -1.54 -3.04
C VAL A 202 17.63 -2.04 -3.15
N LEU A 203 17.87 -3.19 -3.77
CA LEU A 203 19.22 -3.68 -4.07
C LEU A 203 19.92 -2.74 -5.05
N ARG A 204 19.27 -2.41 -6.17
CA ARG A 204 19.82 -1.53 -7.21
C ARG A 204 19.99 -0.10 -6.73
N ALA A 205 19.13 0.35 -5.82
CA ALA A 205 19.25 1.64 -5.14
C ALA A 205 20.41 1.67 -4.12
N GLY A 206 20.94 0.50 -3.73
CA GLY A 206 21.94 0.40 -2.66
C GLY A 206 21.38 0.69 -1.26
N LEU A 207 20.07 0.52 -1.07
CA LEU A 207 19.40 0.63 0.24
C LEU A 207 19.50 -0.66 1.05
N CYS A 208 19.52 -1.80 0.35
CA CYS A 208 19.74 -3.12 0.91
C CYS A 208 20.83 -3.86 0.13
N SER A 209 21.32 -4.95 0.70
CA SER A 209 22.17 -5.95 0.04
C SER A 209 21.83 -7.34 0.56
N GLY A 210 22.34 -8.40 -0.08
CA GLY A 210 22.14 -9.79 0.38
C GLY A 210 22.52 -10.04 1.85
N GLU A 211 23.37 -9.18 2.42
CA GLU A 211 23.85 -9.28 3.80
C GLU A 211 23.31 -8.19 4.74
N ASP A 212 22.67 -7.15 4.20
CA ASP A 212 22.20 -5.99 4.96
C ASP A 212 20.79 -5.58 4.53
N ILE A 213 19.85 -5.72 5.47
CA ILE A 213 18.43 -5.39 5.31
C ILE A 213 17.97 -4.35 6.34
N GLU A 214 18.89 -3.59 6.96
CA GLU A 214 18.52 -2.64 8.01
C GLU A 214 17.50 -1.60 7.53
N TYR A 215 17.55 -1.21 6.25
CA TYR A 215 16.53 -0.35 5.65
C TYR A 215 15.13 -0.96 5.75
N TRP A 216 14.95 -2.21 5.30
CA TRP A 216 13.66 -2.90 5.40
C TRP A 216 13.20 -3.13 6.84
N LYS A 217 14.13 -3.38 7.77
CA LYS A 217 13.77 -3.49 9.19
C LYS A 217 13.15 -2.19 9.71
N LEU A 218 13.70 -1.04 9.34
CA LEU A 218 13.15 0.26 9.72
C LEU A 218 11.80 0.53 9.07
N VAL A 219 11.62 0.17 7.80
CA VAL A 219 10.33 0.29 7.10
C VAL A 219 9.27 -0.60 7.77
N PHE A 220 9.58 -1.87 8.00
CA PHE A 220 8.68 -2.79 8.70
C PHE A 220 8.34 -2.31 10.12
N GLN A 221 9.35 -1.85 10.87
CA GLN A 221 9.15 -1.35 12.22
C GLN A 221 8.21 -0.16 12.25
N GLU A 222 8.26 0.74 11.26
CA GLU A 222 7.31 1.86 11.16
C GLU A 222 5.86 1.39 10.95
N TYR A 223 5.63 0.39 10.10
CA TYR A 223 4.29 -0.19 9.93
C TYR A 223 3.79 -0.86 11.21
N LEU A 224 4.65 -1.65 11.85
CA LEU A 224 4.37 -2.31 13.12
C LEU A 224 4.06 -1.29 14.23
N ASP A 225 4.82 -0.21 14.27
CA ASP A 225 4.64 0.91 15.18
C ASP A 225 3.26 1.57 15.05
N ASN A 226 2.71 1.63 13.85
CA ASN A 226 1.41 2.26 13.59
C ASN A 226 0.21 1.35 13.93
N THR A 227 0.43 0.09 14.32
CA THR A 227 -0.64 -0.81 14.79
C THR A 227 -1.36 -0.33 16.06
N ASP A 228 -0.76 0.57 16.83
CA ASP A 228 -1.32 1.02 18.11
C ASP A 228 -2.66 1.76 17.98
N HIS A 229 -2.81 2.48 16.87
CA HIS A 229 -3.91 3.40 16.64
C HIS A 229 -4.68 3.11 15.34
N ASN A 230 -4.28 2.08 14.58
CA ASN A 230 -5.07 1.52 13.49
C ASN A 230 -5.73 0.21 13.94
N GLU A 231 -6.90 -0.12 13.39
CA GLU A 231 -7.50 -1.43 13.63
C GLU A 231 -6.72 -2.54 12.90
N ARG A 232 -6.28 -2.25 11.68
CA ARG A 232 -5.37 -3.09 10.88
C ARG A 232 -4.34 -2.22 10.17
N VAL A 233 -3.15 -2.77 9.99
CA VAL A 233 -2.12 -2.22 9.11
C VAL A 233 -1.74 -3.35 8.16
N TYR A 234 -1.72 -3.08 6.85
CA TYR A 234 -1.36 -4.07 5.84
C TYR A 234 0.06 -3.82 5.35
N PHE A 235 0.89 -4.86 5.38
CA PHE A 235 2.25 -4.86 4.87
C PHE A 235 2.35 -5.95 3.79
N LEU A 236 2.22 -5.52 2.54
CA LEU A 236 2.30 -6.42 1.40
C LEU A 236 3.72 -6.41 0.84
N GLN A 237 4.37 -7.56 0.77
CA GLN A 237 5.63 -7.71 0.04
C GLN A 237 5.42 -8.61 -1.18
N HIS A 238 6.23 -8.40 -2.20
CA HIS A 238 6.14 -9.14 -3.45
C HIS A 238 7.53 -9.45 -4.01
N GLN A 239 7.62 -10.54 -4.77
CA GLN A 239 8.77 -10.85 -5.63
C GLN A 239 8.37 -11.56 -6.92
N GLU A 240 8.94 -11.18 -8.06
CA GLU A 240 8.69 -11.88 -9.32
C GLU A 240 9.57 -13.13 -9.46
N ALA A 241 8.98 -14.28 -9.78
CA ALA A 241 9.75 -15.51 -9.92
C ALA A 241 10.79 -15.41 -11.05
N HIS A 242 10.47 -14.72 -12.14
CA HIS A 242 11.41 -14.56 -13.26
C HIS A 242 12.64 -13.70 -12.92
N GLU A 243 12.58 -12.92 -11.84
CA GLU A 243 13.70 -12.16 -11.29
C GLU A 243 14.50 -12.97 -10.25
N MET A 244 13.93 -14.10 -9.80
CA MET A 244 14.57 -15.08 -8.92
C MET A 244 15.20 -16.25 -9.70
N GLU A 245 15.31 -16.13 -11.02
CA GLU A 245 15.85 -17.15 -11.91
C GLU A 245 17.02 -16.63 -12.75
N PHE A 246 18.04 -17.47 -12.92
CA PHE A 246 19.15 -17.22 -13.84
C PHE A 246 19.46 -18.50 -14.63
N THR A 247 18.65 -18.75 -15.66
CA THR A 247 18.72 -19.93 -16.54
C THR A 247 18.76 -19.49 -18.00
N PRO A 248 18.98 -20.35 -18.99
CA PRO A 248 18.78 -19.95 -20.40
C PRO A 248 17.36 -19.49 -20.73
N GLN A 249 16.37 -19.81 -19.89
CA GLN A 249 14.97 -19.47 -20.07
C GLN A 249 14.65 -18.04 -19.58
N PHE A 250 15.24 -17.64 -18.45
CA PHE A 250 15.08 -16.33 -17.81
C PHE A 250 16.44 -15.81 -17.32
N GLN A 251 16.82 -14.61 -17.80
CA GLN A 251 18.03 -13.88 -17.38
C GLN A 251 17.75 -12.38 -17.26
N VAL A 252 16.69 -12.02 -16.54
CA VAL A 252 16.30 -10.61 -16.37
C VAL A 252 17.36 -9.84 -15.58
N PHE A 253 17.93 -10.47 -14.56
CA PHE A 253 19.01 -9.94 -13.74
C PHE A 253 20.20 -10.89 -13.70
N PRO A 254 21.42 -10.39 -13.41
CA PRO A 254 22.58 -11.26 -13.25
C PRO A 254 22.42 -12.19 -12.03
N ALA A 255 23.07 -13.36 -12.06
CA ALA A 255 23.03 -14.33 -10.96
C ALA A 255 23.30 -13.72 -9.57
N SER A 256 24.23 -12.75 -9.50
CA SER A 256 24.55 -12.06 -8.25
C SER A 256 23.39 -11.24 -7.66
N HIS A 257 22.48 -10.75 -8.50
CA HIS A 257 21.26 -10.08 -8.02
C HIS A 257 20.28 -11.12 -7.48
N VAL A 258 20.11 -12.25 -8.16
CA VAL A 258 19.27 -13.35 -7.69
C VAL A 258 19.73 -13.82 -6.30
N GLU A 259 21.04 -14.06 -6.13
CA GLU A 259 21.65 -14.44 -4.85
C GLU A 259 21.46 -13.36 -3.77
N ALA A 260 21.59 -12.09 -4.13
CA ALA A 260 21.40 -10.98 -3.19
C ALA A 260 19.93 -10.83 -2.77
N CYS A 261 18.98 -10.90 -3.71
CA CYS A 261 17.55 -10.86 -3.41
C CYS A 261 17.13 -12.06 -2.54
N GLU A 262 17.68 -13.25 -2.81
CA GLU A 262 17.50 -14.44 -1.97
C GLU A 262 17.99 -14.20 -0.52
N GLY A 263 19.21 -13.67 -0.34
CA GLY A 263 19.75 -13.35 0.98
C GLY A 263 18.94 -12.27 1.71
N MET A 264 18.46 -11.27 0.98
CA MET A 264 17.60 -10.21 1.51
C MET A 264 16.26 -10.77 2.01
N LEU A 265 15.58 -11.59 1.21
CA LEU A 265 14.30 -12.20 1.58
C LEU A 265 14.46 -13.17 2.76
N ASP A 266 15.48 -14.03 2.75
CA ASP A 266 15.77 -14.96 3.85
C ASP A 266 15.93 -14.22 5.18
N ARG A 267 16.73 -13.15 5.20
CA ARG A 267 16.97 -12.31 6.37
C ARG A 267 15.71 -11.58 6.82
N PHE A 268 14.93 -11.08 5.87
CA PHE A 268 13.73 -10.33 6.18
C PHE A 268 12.64 -11.23 6.76
N PHE A 269 12.43 -12.41 6.16
CA PHE A 269 11.52 -13.42 6.67
C PHE A 269 11.92 -13.89 8.06
N GLN A 270 13.21 -14.16 8.30
CA GLN A 270 13.70 -14.45 9.64
C GLN A 270 13.40 -13.32 10.64
N TYR A 271 13.54 -12.06 10.22
CA TYR A 271 13.28 -10.91 11.07
C TYR A 271 11.80 -10.75 11.42
N ILE A 272 10.90 -10.73 10.42
CA ILE A 272 9.47 -10.46 10.64
C ILE A 272 8.77 -11.59 11.40
N THR A 273 9.22 -12.83 11.24
CA THR A 273 8.68 -13.99 11.97
C THR A 273 9.08 -14.01 13.44
N GLY A 274 10.00 -13.13 13.86
CA GLY A 274 10.26 -12.86 15.27
C GLY A 274 9.17 -12.05 15.99
N PHE A 275 8.18 -11.53 15.26
CA PHE A 275 7.09 -10.73 15.80
C PHE A 275 5.76 -11.48 15.79
N GLY A 276 4.86 -11.15 16.72
CA GLY A 276 3.50 -11.73 16.81
C GLY A 276 2.53 -11.16 15.77
N ILE A 277 2.96 -11.06 14.52
CA ILE A 277 2.17 -10.51 13.39
C ILE A 277 1.28 -11.59 12.78
N THR A 278 0.29 -11.18 11.99
CA THR A 278 -0.54 -12.11 11.23
C THR A 278 0.09 -12.38 9.87
N LEU A 279 0.60 -13.59 9.67
CA LEU A 279 1.08 -14.08 8.37
C LEU A 279 -0.09 -14.77 7.66
N THR A 280 -0.44 -14.31 6.46
CA THR A 280 -1.60 -14.84 5.72
C THR A 280 -1.46 -14.65 4.21
N THR A 281 -2.36 -15.23 3.44
CA THR A 281 -2.42 -15.07 1.99
C THR A 281 -3.19 -13.79 1.64
N LEU A 282 -2.95 -13.24 0.45
CA LEU A 282 -3.68 -12.07 -0.01
C LEU A 282 -5.20 -12.30 -0.08
N PRO A 283 -5.71 -13.44 -0.61
CA PRO A 283 -7.13 -13.77 -0.54
C PRO A 283 -7.74 -13.66 0.85
N GLN A 284 -7.09 -14.24 1.86
CA GLN A 284 -7.55 -14.20 3.25
C GLN A 284 -7.53 -12.78 3.82
N ALA A 285 -6.46 -12.02 3.57
CA ALA A 285 -6.35 -10.63 4.00
C ALA A 285 -7.47 -9.74 3.40
N LEU A 286 -7.80 -9.91 2.11
CA LEU A 286 -8.85 -9.12 1.47
C LEU A 286 -10.27 -9.56 1.86
N ALA A 287 -10.49 -10.85 2.11
CA ALA A 287 -11.75 -11.31 2.70
C ALA A 287 -11.97 -10.68 4.08
N GLN A 288 -10.95 -10.71 4.93
CA GLN A 288 -10.98 -10.08 6.24
C GLN A 288 -11.26 -8.57 6.13
N TYR A 289 -10.58 -7.86 5.22
CA TYR A 289 -10.87 -6.44 4.97
C TYR A 289 -12.34 -6.24 4.60
N GLY A 290 -12.89 -7.10 3.73
CA GLY A 290 -14.27 -7.05 3.25
C GLY A 290 -15.33 -7.30 4.33
N GLU A 291 -15.02 -8.15 5.30
CA GLU A 291 -15.88 -8.49 6.43
C GLU A 291 -15.85 -7.43 7.53
N GLU A 292 -14.66 -6.85 7.78
CA GLU A 292 -14.46 -5.89 8.87
C GLU A 292 -14.93 -4.46 8.53
N ASN A 293 -15.06 -4.12 7.24
CA ASN A 293 -15.26 -2.73 6.81
C ASN A 293 -16.49 -2.55 5.89
N GLU A 294 -17.30 -1.52 6.18
CA GLU A 294 -18.44 -1.12 5.34
C GLU A 294 -18.08 -0.03 4.33
N GLU A 295 -16.87 0.51 4.40
CA GLU A 295 -16.30 1.50 3.49
C GLU A 295 -14.77 1.46 3.64
N THR A 296 -14.04 2.26 2.85
CA THR A 296 -12.59 2.28 2.96
C THR A 296 -12.18 2.70 4.36
N ALA A 297 -11.50 1.80 5.07
CA ALA A 297 -11.05 2.02 6.44
C ALA A 297 -10.10 3.22 6.49
N PRO A 298 -10.25 4.14 7.47
CA PRO A 298 -9.30 5.21 7.65
C PRO A 298 -7.96 4.66 8.16
N VAL A 299 -6.88 5.13 7.57
CA VAL A 299 -5.50 4.74 7.93
C VAL A 299 -4.74 5.96 8.41
N TYR A 300 -3.93 5.76 9.46
CA TYR A 300 -3.18 6.79 10.15
C TYR A 300 -1.74 6.32 10.31
N MET A 301 -0.79 6.97 9.65
CA MET A 301 0.62 6.58 9.65
C MET A 301 1.47 7.74 10.15
N LEU A 302 1.96 7.65 11.38
CA LEU A 302 3.03 8.50 11.86
C LEU A 302 4.37 7.93 11.39
N THR A 303 5.09 8.71 10.59
CA THR A 303 6.27 8.28 9.87
C THR A 303 7.47 9.16 10.16
N ARG A 304 8.67 8.58 10.06
CA ARG A 304 9.94 9.24 10.39
C ARG A 304 10.96 9.03 9.28
N ASP A 305 11.91 9.96 9.21
CA ASP A 305 13.08 9.81 8.36
C ASP A 305 13.95 8.65 8.85
N LYS A 306 14.28 7.73 7.94
CA LYS A 306 15.19 6.61 8.22
C LYS A 306 16.60 7.08 7.89
N PRO A 307 17.64 6.83 8.68
CA PRO A 307 18.98 7.36 8.40
C PRO A 307 19.73 6.70 7.23
N ILE A 308 19.12 5.74 6.54
CA ILE A 308 19.71 5.02 5.40
C ILE A 308 19.35 5.75 4.10
N ARG A 309 20.32 5.90 3.20
CA ARG A 309 20.19 6.65 1.95
C ARG A 309 20.56 5.78 0.76
N PRO A 310 19.89 5.96 -0.39
CA PRO A 310 20.28 5.27 -1.60
C PRO A 310 21.66 5.75 -2.07
N ALA A 311 22.38 4.86 -2.75
CA ALA A 311 23.64 5.18 -3.40
C ALA A 311 23.39 6.05 -4.64
N ILE A 312 24.28 7.01 -4.90
CA ILE A 312 24.28 7.75 -6.18
C ILE A 312 24.95 6.85 -7.22
N ASN A 313 24.14 6.26 -8.10
CA ASN A 313 24.57 5.30 -9.11
C ASN A 313 23.73 5.44 -10.41
N GLU A 314 24.00 4.62 -11.42
CA GLU A 314 23.28 4.67 -12.70
C GLU A 314 21.76 4.55 -12.52
N TYR A 315 21.31 3.55 -11.75
CA TYR A 315 19.88 3.28 -11.54
C TYR A 315 19.16 4.45 -10.88
N THR A 316 19.72 4.99 -9.80
CA THR A 316 19.12 6.14 -9.10
C THR A 316 19.17 7.44 -9.91
N LEU A 317 20.20 7.64 -10.75
CA LEU A 317 20.27 8.78 -11.67
C LEU A 317 19.22 8.67 -12.79
N THR A 318 18.96 7.46 -13.31
CA THR A 318 17.87 7.22 -14.28
C THR A 318 16.51 7.61 -13.73
N LEU A 319 16.31 7.50 -12.41
CA LEU A 319 15.09 7.88 -11.71
C LEU A 319 15.04 9.37 -11.31
N GLY A 320 15.96 10.19 -11.80
CA GLY A 320 16.00 11.63 -11.53
C GLY A 320 16.86 12.03 -10.33
N GLY A 321 17.64 11.10 -9.77
CA GLY A 321 18.52 11.33 -8.64
C GLY A 321 17.88 10.97 -7.29
N VAL A 322 18.56 11.35 -6.20
CA VAL A 322 18.17 10.97 -4.84
C VAL A 322 18.01 12.20 -3.95
N GLY A 323 16.87 12.31 -3.28
CA GLY A 323 16.72 13.23 -2.14
C GLY A 323 17.47 12.66 -0.93
N LEU A 324 18.22 13.51 -0.21
CA LEU A 324 19.12 13.07 0.86
C LEU A 324 18.69 13.46 2.29
N GLY A 325 17.55 14.15 2.46
CA GLY A 325 17.02 14.52 3.79
C GLY A 325 18.04 15.24 4.69
N PRO A 326 17.90 15.15 6.02
CA PRO A 326 16.75 14.59 6.73
C PRO A 326 15.47 15.40 6.50
N TRP A 327 14.32 14.76 6.61
CA TRP A 327 13.01 15.41 6.55
C TRP A 327 12.35 15.40 7.94
N PRO A 328 11.52 16.40 8.28
CA PRO A 328 10.78 16.37 9.54
C PRO A 328 9.76 15.23 9.53
N ASP A 329 9.49 14.62 10.71
CA ASP A 329 8.45 13.59 10.87
C ASP A 329 7.14 14.02 10.19
N ALA A 330 6.44 13.04 9.61
CA ALA A 330 5.22 13.30 8.87
C ALA A 330 4.11 12.37 9.33
N PHE A 331 2.91 12.92 9.49
CA PHE A 331 1.69 12.15 9.70
C PHE A 331 0.92 12.08 8.38
N LEU A 332 0.78 10.88 7.85
CA LEU A 332 0.03 10.60 6.63
C LEU A 332 -1.28 9.90 7.02
N THR A 333 -2.39 10.33 6.45
CA THR A 333 -3.67 9.66 6.64
C THR A 333 -4.47 9.63 5.36
N TYR A 334 -5.30 8.60 5.20
CA TYR A 334 -6.37 8.60 4.20
C TYR A 334 -7.64 7.98 4.77
N ASP A 335 -8.76 8.33 4.17
CA ASP A 335 -10.05 7.65 4.28
C ASP A 335 -10.70 7.59 2.89
N LYS A 336 -11.98 7.22 2.81
CA LYS A 336 -12.69 7.16 1.52
C LYS A 336 -12.86 8.53 0.83
N ASP A 337 -12.77 9.63 1.58
CA ASP A 337 -13.07 10.97 1.12
C ASP A 337 -11.79 11.79 0.83
N ALA A 338 -10.69 11.54 1.54
CA ALA A 338 -9.45 12.30 1.37
C ALA A 338 -8.18 11.53 1.72
N GLN A 339 -7.05 12.03 1.21
CA GLN A 339 -5.70 11.70 1.69
C GLN A 339 -4.99 13.00 2.10
N MET A 340 -4.31 12.99 3.25
CA MET A 340 -3.63 14.16 3.79
C MET A 340 -2.24 13.80 4.33
N VAL A 341 -1.31 14.75 4.22
CA VAL A 341 0.02 14.67 4.82
C VAL A 341 0.29 15.92 5.65
N PHE A 342 0.67 15.73 6.89
CA PHE A 342 1.01 16.79 7.84
C PHE A 342 2.46 16.68 8.26
N VAL A 343 3.19 17.78 8.22
CA VAL A 343 4.59 17.83 8.66
C VAL A 343 4.62 18.27 10.11
N LYS A 344 5.47 17.62 10.92
CA LYS A 344 5.66 17.98 12.33
C LYS A 344 6.00 19.46 12.49
N GLY A 345 5.22 20.12 13.35
CA GLY A 345 5.31 21.57 13.57
C GLY A 345 4.33 22.41 12.74
N GLU A 346 3.63 21.81 11.76
CA GLU A 346 2.55 22.44 11.01
C GLU A 346 1.18 21.88 11.45
N CYS A 347 0.16 22.73 11.58
CA CYS A 347 -1.19 22.31 11.98
C CYS A 347 -2.14 22.02 10.82
N ARG A 348 -1.77 22.41 9.60
CA ARG A 348 -2.52 22.22 8.37
C ARG A 348 -1.84 21.17 7.49
N PRO A 349 -2.55 20.50 6.59
CA PRO A 349 -1.92 19.56 5.69
C PRO A 349 -1.00 20.29 4.71
N ARG A 350 0.08 19.63 4.32
CA ARG A 350 0.98 20.06 3.23
C ARG A 350 0.59 19.42 1.91
N LEU A 351 -0.03 18.24 1.96
CA LEU A 351 -0.74 17.62 0.85
C LEU A 351 -2.19 17.40 1.29
N LEU A 352 -3.14 17.81 0.46
CA LEU A 352 -4.55 17.46 0.56
C LEU A 352 -4.98 16.88 -0.78
N ARG A 353 -5.56 15.68 -0.75
CA ARG A 353 -6.25 15.07 -1.88
C ARG A 353 -7.71 14.90 -1.53
N ASN A 354 -8.57 15.27 -2.46
CA ASN A 354 -10.02 15.22 -2.31
C ASN A 354 -10.63 14.20 -3.28
N TYR A 355 -11.08 13.08 -2.73
CA TYR A 355 -11.72 12.00 -3.49
C TYR A 355 -13.24 12.21 -3.66
N THR A 356 -13.84 13.21 -3.01
CA THR A 356 -15.28 13.52 -3.17
C THR A 356 -15.57 14.48 -4.34
N GLY A 357 -14.53 15.05 -4.96
CA GLY A 357 -14.62 16.02 -6.06
C GLY A 357 -15.07 15.44 -7.41
N SER A 358 -15.27 16.34 -8.40
CA SER A 358 -15.85 16.01 -9.71
C SER A 358 -15.06 14.94 -10.48
N ALA A 359 -15.80 14.07 -11.17
CA ALA A 359 -15.39 12.88 -11.93
C ALA A 359 -14.41 13.10 -13.11
N ASP A 360 -13.82 14.28 -13.25
CA ASP A 360 -12.65 14.37 -14.10
C ASP A 360 -11.56 13.52 -13.44
N ASN A 361 -10.90 12.69 -14.25
CA ASN A 361 -9.72 11.93 -13.86
C ASN A 361 -8.56 12.89 -13.55
N ALA A 362 -8.74 13.82 -12.59
CA ALA A 362 -7.69 14.57 -11.95
C ALA A 362 -6.80 13.51 -11.31
N ARG A 363 -5.79 13.08 -12.08
CA ARG A 363 -5.01 11.86 -11.83
C ARG A 363 -4.52 11.77 -10.39
N GLU A 364 -4.27 12.93 -9.77
CA GLU A 364 -3.63 13.06 -8.47
C GLU A 364 -4.55 13.58 -7.35
N TYR A 365 -5.79 14.01 -7.65
CA TYR A 365 -6.79 14.54 -6.71
C TYR A 365 -6.33 15.71 -5.80
N ALA A 366 -5.20 16.34 -6.11
CA ALA A 366 -4.59 17.36 -5.26
C ALA A 366 -5.44 18.64 -5.18
N GLU A 367 -5.50 19.21 -3.98
CA GLU A 367 -6.25 20.42 -3.66
C GLU A 367 -5.36 21.48 -3.01
N GLU A 368 -5.72 22.74 -3.22
CA GLU A 368 -5.16 23.84 -2.44
C GLU A 368 -5.67 23.78 -0.99
N VAL A 369 -4.73 24.01 -0.06
CA VAL A 369 -5.01 23.98 1.38
C VAL A 369 -5.43 25.38 1.84
N PRO A 370 -6.59 25.55 2.50
CA PRO A 370 -7.02 26.84 3.03
C PRO A 370 -6.00 27.40 4.03
N PRO A 371 -5.88 28.74 4.13
CA PRO A 371 -5.18 29.36 5.25
C PRO A 371 -5.85 28.98 6.58
N VAL A 372 -5.03 28.59 7.55
CA VAL A 372 -5.45 28.26 8.92
C VAL A 372 -4.69 29.17 9.87
N PHE A 373 -5.42 29.83 10.76
CA PHE A 373 -4.84 30.67 11.81
C PHE A 373 -5.09 30.04 13.19
N VAL A 374 -4.12 30.14 14.08
CA VAL A 374 -4.31 29.83 15.51
C VAL A 374 -4.48 31.17 16.21
N ARG A 375 -5.71 31.49 16.62
CA ARG A 375 -6.04 32.78 17.25
C ARG A 375 -5.60 32.81 18.70
N ASP A 376 -5.94 31.76 19.43
CA ASP A 376 -5.67 31.61 20.87
C ASP A 376 -4.89 30.31 21.07
N TYR A 377 -3.85 30.34 21.92
CA TYR A 377 -3.09 29.17 22.35
C TYR A 377 -2.61 29.33 23.79
N GLU A 378 -3.00 28.39 24.65
CA GLU A 378 -2.57 28.31 26.03
C GLU A 378 -2.16 26.87 26.35
N ARG A 379 -0.97 26.69 26.93
CA ARG A 379 -0.51 25.42 27.48
C ARG A 379 -0.08 25.62 28.92
N THR A 380 -0.72 24.88 29.82
CA THR A 380 -0.40 24.82 31.25
C THR A 380 -0.05 23.38 31.62
N GLU A 381 0.27 23.14 32.90
CA GLU A 381 0.45 21.79 33.43
C GLU A 381 -0.86 20.99 33.46
N THR A 382 -2.02 21.68 33.49
CA THR A 382 -3.33 21.06 33.68
C THR A 382 -4.22 21.07 32.45
N ALA A 383 -3.93 21.91 31.46
CA ALA A 383 -4.74 22.07 30.27
C ALA A 383 -3.94 22.58 29.06
N ILE A 384 -4.38 22.18 27.87
CA ILE A 384 -3.97 22.73 26.57
C ILE A 384 -5.23 23.24 25.88
N ARG A 385 -5.24 24.48 25.44
CA ARG A 385 -6.37 25.11 24.75
C ARG A 385 -5.90 25.86 23.52
N PHE A 386 -6.61 25.71 22.42
CA PHE A 386 -6.40 26.57 21.27
C PHE A 386 -7.61 26.67 20.37
N THR A 387 -7.64 27.76 19.60
CA THR A 387 -8.70 28.06 18.65
C THR A 387 -8.12 28.19 17.25
N TYR A 388 -8.54 27.28 16.36
CA TYR A 388 -8.29 27.43 14.93
C TYR A 388 -9.34 28.32 14.30
N GLU A 389 -8.94 29.15 13.34
CA GLU A 389 -9.82 29.90 12.46
C GLU A 389 -9.49 29.59 11.01
N ILE A 390 -10.53 29.27 10.25
CA ILE A 390 -10.48 29.06 8.80
C ILE A 390 -11.52 30.00 8.18
N GLY A 391 -11.08 30.83 7.24
CA GLY A 391 -11.98 31.72 6.49
C GLY A 391 -12.93 30.97 5.56
N PRO A 392 -13.78 31.69 4.80
CA PRO A 392 -14.61 31.07 3.79
C PRO A 392 -13.75 30.26 2.81
N TRP A 393 -14.10 28.99 2.61
CA TRP A 393 -13.41 28.09 1.69
C TRP A 393 -14.39 27.09 1.09
N LYS A 394 -14.09 26.56 -0.09
CA LYS A 394 -14.97 25.56 -0.72
C LYS A 394 -15.21 24.35 0.19
N ALA A 395 -16.39 23.75 0.05
CA ALA A 395 -16.74 22.55 0.79
C ALA A 395 -15.87 21.37 0.33
N ILE A 396 -15.04 20.86 1.22
CA ILE A 396 -14.09 19.76 0.97
C ILE A 396 -13.84 18.97 2.26
N PRO A 397 -13.50 17.68 2.16
CA PRO A 397 -12.92 16.95 3.28
C PRO A 397 -11.60 17.60 3.72
N PHE A 398 -11.44 17.75 5.04
CA PHE A 398 -10.29 18.45 5.62
C PHE A 398 -9.88 17.86 6.96
N GLY A 399 -8.74 18.33 7.46
CA GLY A 399 -8.29 17.99 8.79
C GLY A 399 -7.19 18.90 9.28
N LEU A 400 -6.99 18.88 10.59
CA LEU A 400 -5.97 19.65 11.29
C LEU A 400 -5.20 18.73 12.23
N VAL A 401 -3.98 19.10 12.56
CA VAL A 401 -3.19 18.42 13.59
C VAL A 401 -2.69 19.40 14.62
N TYR A 402 -2.56 18.92 15.84
CA TYR A 402 -1.80 19.56 16.90
C TYR A 402 -0.69 18.63 17.35
N TRP A 403 0.56 19.11 17.26
CA TRP A 403 1.76 18.37 17.62
C TRP A 403 2.22 18.82 19.01
N ASP A 404 2.29 17.89 19.96
CA ASP A 404 2.91 18.08 21.28
C ASP A 404 3.08 16.72 21.98
N ASP A 405 3.75 16.69 23.13
CA ASP A 405 3.67 15.57 24.06
C ASP A 405 2.31 15.58 24.79
N LEU A 406 1.44 14.65 24.42
CA LEU A 406 0.09 14.47 24.96
C LEU A 406 0.02 13.31 25.96
N SER A 407 1.14 12.78 26.44
CA SER A 407 1.17 11.59 27.31
C SER A 407 0.39 11.78 28.62
N GLY A 408 0.41 13.00 29.15
CA GLY A 408 -0.32 13.42 30.34
C GLY A 408 -1.71 14.00 30.07
N PHE A 409 -2.17 14.05 28.82
CA PHE A 409 -3.39 14.77 28.43
C PHE A 409 -4.44 13.84 27.80
N GLU A 410 -5.71 14.19 27.99
CA GLU A 410 -6.85 13.61 27.28
C GLU A 410 -7.73 14.71 26.69
N LEU A 411 -8.42 14.39 25.60
CA LEU A 411 -9.36 15.32 24.98
C LEU A 411 -10.49 15.65 25.97
N ALA A 412 -10.65 16.92 26.29
CA ALA A 412 -11.74 17.41 27.13
C ALA A 412 -12.93 17.87 26.29
N SER A 413 -12.68 18.66 25.24
CA SER A 413 -13.73 19.17 24.36
C SER A 413 -13.21 19.54 22.96
N CYS A 414 -14.11 19.51 21.99
CA CYS A 414 -13.94 20.05 20.63
C CYS A 414 -15.24 20.78 20.27
N SER A 415 -15.17 22.05 19.90
CA SER A 415 -16.37 22.86 19.61
C SER A 415 -17.01 22.57 18.26
N LEU A 416 -16.34 21.83 17.37
CA LEU A 416 -16.86 21.54 16.04
C LEU A 416 -17.67 20.24 16.05
N ASP A 417 -18.99 20.39 15.91
CA ASP A 417 -19.91 19.27 15.80
C ASP A 417 -19.55 18.34 14.63
N GLY A 418 -19.51 17.04 14.90
CA GLY A 418 -19.18 16.01 13.91
C GLY A 418 -17.68 15.88 13.60
N ALA A 419 -16.81 16.69 14.19
CA ALA A 419 -15.37 16.49 14.09
C ALA A 419 -14.93 15.22 14.83
N GLN A 420 -14.13 14.38 14.18
CA GLN A 420 -13.51 13.22 14.81
C GLN A 420 -12.11 13.59 15.27
N VAL A 421 -11.82 13.38 16.55
CA VAL A 421 -10.51 13.67 17.13
C VAL A 421 -9.83 12.38 17.54
N LYS A 422 -8.59 12.18 17.07
CA LYS A 422 -7.80 10.98 17.35
C LYS A 422 -6.40 11.36 17.82
N ILE A 423 -6.01 10.84 19.00
CA ILE A 423 -4.64 11.00 19.51
C ILE A 423 -3.77 9.87 18.94
N ILE A 424 -2.65 10.23 18.32
CA ILE A 424 -1.72 9.29 17.69
C ILE A 424 -0.44 9.27 18.51
N LYS A 425 -0.15 8.11 19.13
CA LYS A 425 1.05 7.85 19.95
C LYS A 425 1.34 8.86 21.07
N ASN A 426 0.35 9.65 21.48
CA ASN A 426 0.54 10.82 22.34
C ASN A 426 1.52 11.86 21.76
N GLU A 427 1.80 11.85 20.45
CA GLU A 427 2.69 12.80 19.78
C GLU A 427 1.92 13.86 18.98
N LEU A 428 0.67 13.55 18.63
CA LEU A 428 -0.24 14.49 17.99
C LEU A 428 -1.70 14.16 18.27
N ALA A 429 -2.56 15.16 18.09
CA ALA A 429 -4.00 15.00 17.94
C ALA A 429 -4.42 15.38 16.52
N PHE A 430 -5.09 14.48 15.82
CA PHE A 430 -5.65 14.70 14.49
C PHE A 430 -7.15 14.96 14.58
N LEU A 431 -7.61 16.04 13.95
CA LEU A 431 -9.01 16.42 13.84
C LEU A 431 -9.44 16.23 12.39
N ARG A 432 -10.43 15.36 12.14
CA ARG A 432 -11.03 15.12 10.83
C ARG A 432 -12.43 15.70 10.77
N PHE A 433 -12.70 16.53 9.76
CA PHE A 433 -14.01 17.18 9.54
C PHE A 433 -14.17 17.63 8.09
N ASN A 434 -15.36 18.08 7.70
CA ASN A 434 -15.60 18.62 6.36
C ASN A 434 -15.81 20.13 6.44
N LEU A 435 -15.16 20.88 5.55
CA LEU A 435 -15.47 22.29 5.35
C LEU A 435 -16.81 22.41 4.62
N THR A 436 -17.58 23.44 4.96
CA THR A 436 -18.96 23.60 4.49
C THR A 436 -19.14 24.72 3.46
N GLY A 437 -18.14 25.60 3.28
CA GLY A 437 -18.31 26.88 2.57
C GLY A 437 -18.11 28.08 3.48
N GLU A 438 -18.62 27.97 4.71
CA GLU A 438 -18.65 29.05 5.68
C GLU A 438 -17.35 29.12 6.52
N PRO A 439 -16.99 30.29 7.05
CA PRO A 439 -15.93 30.40 8.05
C PRO A 439 -16.20 29.49 9.24
N VAL A 440 -15.14 28.90 9.79
CA VAL A 440 -15.22 28.04 10.98
C VAL A 440 -14.17 28.43 12.01
N ALA A 441 -14.60 28.50 13.26
CA ALA A 441 -13.74 28.59 14.43
C ALA A 441 -13.87 27.30 15.24
N ILE A 442 -12.74 26.66 15.55
CA ILE A 442 -12.68 25.37 16.23
C ILE A 442 -11.87 25.52 17.50
N GLU A 443 -12.54 25.46 18.64
CA GLU A 443 -11.91 25.43 19.96
C GLU A 443 -11.64 23.97 20.34
N LEU A 444 -10.40 23.68 20.72
CA LEU A 444 -9.98 22.38 21.20
C LEU A 444 -9.36 22.50 22.58
N GLU A 445 -9.80 21.65 23.50
CA GLU A 445 -9.27 21.58 24.86
C GLU A 445 -8.82 20.17 25.21
N PHE A 446 -7.61 20.05 25.71
CA PHE A 446 -7.14 18.88 26.44
C PHE A 446 -6.97 19.24 27.92
N LYS A 447 -7.23 18.26 28.79
CA LYS A 447 -7.00 18.37 30.24
C LYS A 447 -6.03 17.28 30.68
N ALA A 448 -5.35 17.51 31.79
CA ALA A 448 -4.51 16.50 32.40
C ALA A 448 -5.32 15.23 32.73
N ARG A 449 -4.76 14.05 32.44
CA ARG A 449 -5.33 12.76 32.86
C ARG A 449 -5.33 12.69 34.39
N GLN A 450 -6.45 12.23 34.95
CA GLN A 450 -6.59 12.03 36.40
C GLN A 450 -5.91 10.77 36.89
#